data_AF-A0A3D2C146-F1
#
_entry.id   AF-A0A3D2C146-F1
#
_cell.length_a   1.000
_cell.length_b   1.000
_cell.length_c   1.000
_cell.angle_alpha   90.00
_cell.angle_beta   90.00
_cell.angle_gamma   90.00
#
_symmetry.space_group_name_H-M   'P 1'
#
loop_
_entity.id
_entity.type
_entity.pdbx_description
1 polymer ?
#
loop_
_entity_poly.entity_id
_entity_poly.type
_entity_poly.pdbx_seq_one_letter_code
_entity_poly.pdbx_strand_id
1 'polypeptide(L)' 'GGIGTLHRRYGGCYKNMRAKPLMAQSPEYRDMEFFHQAMSNGLEISADRYRK' A
#
# COMPACT_ATOMS: atom_id res chain seq x y z
N GLY A 1 -9.67 9.60 -12.51
CA GLY A 1 -9.39 9.02 -11.18
C GLY A 1 -9.77 7.56 -11.20
N GLY A 2 -8.98 6.69 -10.60
CA GLY A 2 -9.28 5.25 -10.48
C GLY A 2 -8.96 4.77 -9.07
N ILE A 3 -9.63 3.71 -8.61
CA ILE A 3 -9.37 3.10 -7.30
C ILE A 3 -8.00 2.41 -7.34
N GLY A 4 -7.21 2.59 -6.30
CA GLY A 4 -5.89 1.97 -6.15
C GLY A 4 -5.82 1.14 -4.87
N THR A 5 -5.26 -0.07 -4.97
CA THR A 5 -4.95 -0.93 -3.81
C THR A 5 -3.68 -0.45 -3.09
N LEU A 6 -3.46 -0.94 -1.86
CA LEU A 6 -2.20 -0.71 -1.13
C LEU A 6 -0.98 -1.15 -1.93
N HIS A 7 -1.06 -2.29 -2.63
CA HIS A 7 0.06 -2.80 -3.41
C HIS A 7 0.38 -1.93 -4.62
N ARG A 8 -0.65 -1.32 -5.26
CA ARG A 8 -0.42 -0.30 -6.30
C ARG A 8 0.32 0.91 -5.72
N ARG A 9 -0.01 1.31 -4.49
CA ARG A 9 0.69 2.41 -3.80
C ARG A 9 2.14 2.03 -3.51
N TYR A 10 2.42 0.85 -2.96
CA TYR A 10 3.78 0.37 -2.72
C TYR A 10 4.62 0.35 -4.00
N GLY A 11 4.08 -0.18 -5.09
CA GLY A 11 4.77 -0.17 -6.39
C GLY A 11 5.09 1.25 -6.89
N GLY A 12 4.20 2.21 -6.67
CA GLY A 12 4.47 3.62 -6.97
C GLY A 12 5.59 4.21 -6.11
N CYS A 13 5.56 3.95 -4.79
CA CYS A 13 6.61 4.37 -3.86
C CYS A 13 7.99 3.80 -4.24
N TYR A 14 8.05 2.52 -4.62
CA TYR A 14 9.30 1.90 -5.09
C TYR A 14 9.86 2.60 -6.34
N LYS A 15 9.01 2.88 -7.33
CA LYS A 15 9.43 3.63 -8.53
C LYS A 15 9.98 5.01 -8.19
N ASN A 16 9.36 5.72 -7.25
CA ASN A 16 9.81 7.04 -6.81
C ASN A 16 11.20 6.98 -6.14
N MET A 17 11.50 5.88 -5.44
CA MET A 17 12.83 5.61 -4.88
C MET A 17 13.82 5.03 -5.90
N ARG A 18 13.43 4.93 -7.18
CA ARG A 18 14.20 4.30 -8.27
C ARG A 18 14.51 2.81 -8.01
N ALA A 19 13.65 2.14 -7.26
CA ALA A 19 13.70 0.70 -7.04
C ALA A 19 12.78 -0.05 -8.01
N LYS A 20 13.08 -1.33 -8.27
CA LYS A 20 12.21 -2.22 -9.06
C LYS A 20 10.99 -2.61 -8.20
N PRO A 21 9.74 -2.34 -8.63
CA PRO A 21 8.57 -2.79 -7.90
C PRO A 21 8.50 -4.32 -7.80
N LEU A 22 8.05 -4.81 -6.66
CA LEU A 22 7.76 -6.22 -6.44
C LEU A 22 6.39 -6.59 -7.01
N MET A 23 6.17 -7.89 -7.18
CA MET A 23 4.89 -8.40 -7.64
C MET A 23 3.81 -8.16 -6.59
N ALA A 24 2.59 -7.85 -7.01
CA ALA A 24 1.46 -7.80 -6.08
C ALA A 24 1.28 -9.17 -5.40
N GLN A 25 0.88 -9.17 -4.14
CA GLN A 25 0.76 -10.38 -3.30
C GLN A 25 2.08 -11.14 -3.05
N SER A 26 3.23 -10.54 -3.38
CA SER A 26 4.53 -11.05 -2.93
C SER A 26 4.61 -11.07 -1.39
N PRO A 27 5.40 -12.00 -0.79
CA PRO A 27 5.59 -12.05 0.66
C PRO A 27 5.97 -10.67 1.24
N GLU A 28 6.89 -9.97 0.59
CA GLU A 28 7.39 -8.67 1.06
C GLU A 28 6.29 -7.60 1.08
N TYR A 29 5.42 -7.54 0.06
CA TYR A 29 4.32 -6.58 0.04
C TYR A 29 3.21 -6.94 1.03
N ARG A 30 2.99 -8.23 1.28
CA ARG A 30 2.02 -8.70 2.30
C ARG A 30 2.52 -8.41 3.72
N ASP A 31 3.80 -8.60 3.98
CA ASP A 31 4.41 -8.29 5.28
C ASP A 31 4.40 -6.78 5.55
N MET A 32 4.67 -5.96 4.52
CA MET A 32 4.50 -4.50 4.62
C MET A 32 3.05 -4.10 4.88
N GLU A 33 2.09 -4.69 4.16
CA GLU A 33 0.66 -4.44 4.38
C GLU A 33 0.25 -4.76 5.82
N PHE A 34 0.70 -5.90 6.34
CA PHE A 34 0.46 -6.28 7.73
C PHE A 34 1.06 -5.28 8.72
N PHE A 35 2.31 -4.87 8.52
CA PHE A 35 2.96 -3.88 9.37
C PHE A 35 2.24 -2.52 9.36
N HIS A 36 1.87 -2.02 8.18
CA HIS A 36 1.13 -0.77 8.04
C HIS A 36 -0.27 -0.83 8.67
N GLN A 37 -0.94 -1.99 8.59
CA GLN A 37 -2.21 -2.21 9.27
C GLN A 37 -2.03 -2.18 10.79
N ALA A 38 -0.99 -2.83 11.33
CA ALA A 38 -0.69 -2.82 12.76
C ALA A 38 -0.35 -1.41 13.29
N MET A 39 0.39 -0.60 12.52
CA MET A 39 0.65 0.81 12.86
C MET A 39 -0.62 1.67 12.87
N SER A 40 -1.67 1.24 12.18
CA SER A 40 -2.92 1.98 12.03
C SER A 40 -3.98 1.57 13.08
N ASN A 41 -3.61 0.76 14.07
CA ASN A 41 -4.53 0.33 15.12
C ASN A 41 -5.12 1.52 15.89
N GLY A 42 -6.44 1.51 16.11
CA GLY A 42 -7.18 2.61 16.74
C GLY A 42 -7.72 3.65 15.76
N LEU A 43 -7.36 3.58 14.47
CA LEU A 43 -7.98 4.40 13.42
C LEU A 43 -9.25 3.72 12.89
N GLU A 44 -10.28 4.53 12.60
CA GLU A 44 -11.51 4.04 11.99
C GLU A 44 -11.27 3.55 10.55
N ILE A 45 -11.80 2.37 10.24
CA ILE A 45 -11.75 1.79 8.90
C ILE A 45 -12.77 2.51 8.03
N SER A 46 -12.29 3.24 7.03
CA SER A 46 -13.10 3.80 5.94
C SER A 46 -13.02 2.88 4.71
N ALA A 47 -14.15 2.57 4.08
CA ALA A 47 -14.20 1.76 2.86
C ALA A 47 -13.43 2.40 1.70
N ASP A 48 -13.52 3.72 1.55
CA ASP A 48 -12.87 4.49 0.50
C ASP A 48 -12.43 5.87 0.99
N ARG A 49 -11.31 6.35 0.45
CA ARG A 49 -10.79 7.69 0.73
C ARG A 49 -10.38 8.33 -0.60
N TYR A 50 -10.99 9.45 -0.94
CA TYR A 50 -10.53 10.29 -2.02
C TYR A 50 -9.24 11.03 -1.62
N ARG A 51 -8.21 10.95 -2.45
CA ARG A 51 -6.91 11.64 -2.29
C ARG A 51 -6.45 12.18 -3.64
N LYS A 52 -5.77 13.34 -3.62
CA LYS A 52 -5.24 14.04 -4.81
C LYS A 52 -4.06 13.31 -5.44
#